data_AF-A0A183EQW4-F1
#
_entry.id   AF-A0A183EQW4-F1
#
_cell.length_a   1.000
_cell.length_b   1.000
_cell.length_c   1.000
_cell.angle_alpha   90.00
_cell.angle_beta   90.00
_cell.angle_gamma   90.00
#
_symmetry.space_group_name_H-M   'P 1'
#
loop_
_entity.id
_entity.type
_entity.pdbx_description
1 polymer ?
#
loop_
_entity_poly.entity_id
_entity_poly.type
_entity_poly.pdbx_seq_one_letter_code
_entity_poly.pdbx_strand_id
1 'polypeptide(L)'
;MNVRLLAIVALAVGAVCVIVGILAITVVPLAVNKQFCIQGVIAIFNVNFAGSLQDIHLGFDKNGTYNEMTRRWVEPEYAMELRVWVVSVANPEDVVQRGSYPVLVEKGPYIY
;
A
#
# COMPACT_ATOMS: atom_id res chain seq x y z
N MET A 1 29.47 -53.48 22.25
CA MET A 1 29.19 -52.13 21.73
C MET A 1 29.08 -51.19 22.93
N ASN A 2 29.95 -50.19 23.05
CA ASN A 2 30.02 -49.35 24.25
C ASN A 2 28.81 -48.40 24.32
N VAL A 3 27.86 -48.71 25.20
CA VAL A 3 26.60 -47.96 25.40
C VAL A 3 26.86 -46.46 25.68
N ARG A 4 28.00 -46.16 26.31
CA ARG A 4 28.46 -44.78 26.56
C ARG A 4 28.81 -44.00 25.28
N LEU A 5 29.41 -44.68 24.29
CA LEU A 5 29.76 -44.06 23.01
C LEU A 5 28.50 -43.71 22.21
N LEU A 6 27.52 -44.62 22.20
CA LEU A 6 26.21 -44.41 21.57
C LEU A 6 25.44 -43.23 22.17
N ALA A 7 25.47 -43.09 23.51
CA ALA A 7 24.82 -41.99 24.19
C ALA A 7 25.42 -40.62 23.79
N ILE A 8 26.74 -40.52 23.69
CA ILE A 8 27.43 -39.28 23.30
C ILE A 8 27.10 -38.90 21.84
N VAL A 9 27.08 -39.88 20.92
CA VAL A 9 26.72 -39.63 19.51
C VAL A 9 25.26 -39.19 19.39
N ALA A 10 24.34 -39.83 20.10
CA ALA A 10 22.93 -39.44 20.09
C ALA A 10 22.71 -38.00 20.59
N LEU A 11 23.45 -37.60 21.64
CA LEU A 11 23.38 -36.24 22.19
C LEU A 11 23.92 -35.19 21.21
N ALA A 12 25.03 -35.50 20.54
CA ALA A 12 25.61 -34.62 19.52
C ALA A 12 24.68 -34.42 18.31
N VAL A 13 24.06 -35.49 17.82
CA VAL A 13 23.09 -35.42 16.71
C VAL A 13 21.86 -34.60 17.12
N GLY A 14 21.35 -34.82 18.34
CA GLY A 14 20.24 -34.04 18.88
C GLY A 14 20.53 -32.54 18.92
N ALA A 15 21.72 -32.15 19.39
CA ALA A 15 22.12 -30.74 19.45
C ALA A 15 22.18 -30.09 18.06
N VAL A 16 22.71 -30.79 17.05
CA VAL A 16 22.77 -30.29 15.67
C VAL A 16 21.36 -30.09 15.10
N CYS A 17 20.45 -31.04 15.30
CA CYS A 17 19.06 -30.92 14.82
C CYS A 17 18.34 -29.72 15.43
N VAL A 18 18.56 -29.43 16.73
CA VAL A 18 17.96 -28.27 17.40
C VAL A 18 18.47 -26.96 16.79
N ILE A 19 19.78 -26.85 16.54
CA ILE A 19 20.39 -25.65 15.93
C ILE A 19 19.82 -25.43 14.53
N VAL A 20 19.74 -26.48 13.71
CA VAL A 20 19.15 -26.40 12.36
C VAL A 20 17.67 -25.99 12.42
N GLY A 21 16.91 -26.52 13.38
CA GLY A 21 15.51 -26.15 13.59
C GLY A 21 15.32 -24.66 13.92
N ILE A 22 16.13 -24.12 14.83
CA ILE A 22 16.08 -22.69 15.20
C ILE A 22 16.46 -21.81 14.01
N LEU A 23 17.48 -22.19 13.24
CA LEU A 23 17.88 -21.48 12.02
C LEU A 23 16.78 -21.53 10.95
N ALA A 24 16.12 -22.67 10.76
CA ALA A 24 15.02 -22.79 9.81
C ALA A 24 13.83 -21.90 10.20
N ILE A 25 13.44 -21.90 11.48
CA ILE A 25 12.31 -21.08 11.98
C ILE A 25 12.61 -19.58 11.89
N THR A 26 13.87 -19.15 11.92
CA THR A 26 14.25 -17.73 11.86
C THR A 26 14.51 -17.24 10.42
N VAL A 27 15.19 -18.04 9.61
CA VAL A 27 15.58 -17.65 8.23
C VAL A 27 14.39 -17.75 7.26
N VAL A 28 13.54 -18.78 7.39
CA VAL A 28 12.39 -18.97 6.48
C VAL A 28 11.43 -17.78 6.52
N PRO A 29 10.89 -17.32 7.68
CA PRO A 29 9.98 -16.19 7.68
C PRO A 29 10.66 -14.89 7.23
N LEU A 30 11.96 -14.71 7.47
CA LEU A 30 12.69 -13.53 7.02
C LEU A 30 12.84 -13.48 5.49
N ALA A 31 13.12 -14.63 4.86
CA ALA A 31 13.20 -14.75 3.41
C ALA A 31 11.81 -14.61 2.75
N VAL A 32 10.81 -15.26 3.34
CA VAL A 32 9.44 -15.32 2.84
C VAL A 32 8.73 -13.96 2.96
N ASN A 33 8.88 -13.24 4.08
CA ASN A 33 8.24 -11.93 4.27
C ASN A 33 8.70 -10.89 3.24
N LYS A 34 9.97 -10.92 2.84
CA LYS A 34 10.50 -10.04 1.77
C LYS A 34 9.90 -10.36 0.41
N GLN A 35 9.67 -11.64 0.10
CA GLN A 35 9.07 -12.06 -1.17
C GLN A 35 7.58 -11.76 -1.25
N PHE A 36 6.81 -11.99 -0.19
CA PHE A 36 5.35 -11.75 -0.19
C PHE A 36 4.98 -10.25 -0.23
N CYS A 37 5.75 -9.39 0.43
CA CYS A 37 5.50 -7.94 0.36
C CYS A 37 5.65 -7.41 -1.08
N ILE A 38 6.56 -8.00 -1.87
CA ILE A 38 6.82 -7.60 -3.25
C ILE A 38 5.85 -8.31 -4.22
N GLN A 39 5.66 -9.62 -4.10
CA GLN A 39 4.78 -10.41 -4.99
C GLN A 39 3.28 -10.11 -4.78
N GLY A 40 2.83 -9.91 -3.54
CA GLY A 40 1.42 -9.63 -3.25
C GLY A 40 0.95 -8.30 -3.84
N VAL A 41 1.82 -7.28 -3.83
CA VAL A 41 1.52 -5.97 -4.43
C VAL A 41 1.53 -6.03 -5.95
N ILE A 42 2.50 -6.74 -6.55
CA ILE A 42 2.58 -6.93 -8.02
C ILE A 42 1.32 -7.63 -8.56
N ALA A 43 0.83 -8.67 -7.87
CA ALA A 43 -0.33 -9.43 -8.32
C ALA A 43 -1.67 -8.67 -8.20
N ILE A 44 -1.84 -7.83 -7.17
CA ILE A 44 -3.09 -7.08 -6.96
C ILE A 44 -3.18 -5.89 -7.93
N PHE A 45 -2.06 -5.22 -8.20
CA PHE A 45 -2.06 -4.00 -9.01
C PHE A 45 -1.63 -4.20 -10.47
N ASN A 46 -1.20 -5.41 -10.86
CA ASN A 46 -0.62 -5.71 -12.17
C ASN A 46 0.49 -4.70 -12.56
N VAL A 47 1.25 -4.27 -11.56
CA VAL A 47 2.35 -3.32 -11.70
C VAL A 47 3.66 -4.12 -11.67
N ASN A 48 4.40 -4.09 -12.77
CA ASN A 48 5.79 -4.55 -12.78
C ASN A 48 6.64 -3.60 -11.93
N PHE A 49 6.73 -3.89 -10.63
CA PHE A 49 7.56 -3.13 -9.70
C PHE A 49 9.03 -3.49 -9.91
N ALA A 50 9.68 -2.82 -10.86
CA ALA A 50 11.14 -2.84 -11.02
C ALA A 50 11.84 -1.89 -10.03
N GLY A 51 11.10 -1.31 -9.08
CA GLY A 51 11.59 -0.38 -8.07
C GLY A 51 12.03 -1.09 -6.79
N SER A 52 13.11 -0.60 -6.20
CA SER A 52 13.57 -0.98 -4.87
C SER A 52 12.52 -0.51 -3.84
N LEU A 53 12.40 -1.16 -2.67
CA LEU A 53 11.51 -0.69 -1.58
C LEU A 53 11.79 0.76 -1.14
N GLN A 54 12.93 1.33 -1.56
CA GLN A 54 13.29 2.74 -1.40
C GLN A 54 12.44 3.67 -2.29
N ASP A 55 11.67 3.18 -3.24
CA ASP A 55 10.92 4.03 -4.19
C ASP A 55 9.45 4.21 -3.78
N ILE A 56 9.02 3.57 -2.68
CA ILE A 56 7.61 3.53 -2.21
C ILE A 56 7.39 4.39 -0.96
N HIS A 57 8.18 5.45 -0.77
CA HIS A 57 7.99 6.37 0.35
C HIS A 57 8.06 7.81 -0.12
N LEU A 58 7.43 8.72 0.63
CA LEU A 58 7.61 10.15 0.45
C LEU A 58 8.91 10.59 1.13
N GLY A 59 9.70 11.43 0.47
CA GLY A 59 10.95 11.95 1.00
C GLY A 59 12.03 12.18 -0.07
N PHE A 60 13.27 12.10 0.39
CA PHE A 60 14.46 12.41 -0.38
C PHE A 60 15.27 11.14 -0.64
N ASP A 61 15.89 11.09 -1.81
CA ASP A 61 16.94 10.13 -2.11
C ASP A 61 18.18 10.39 -1.27
N LYS A 62 19.11 9.44 -1.29
CA LYS A 62 20.42 9.53 -0.61
C LYS A 62 21.23 10.77 -1.02
N ASN A 63 20.95 11.33 -2.19
CA ASN A 63 21.62 12.51 -2.72
C ASN A 63 20.95 13.83 -2.29
N GLY A 64 19.92 13.78 -1.44
CA GLY A 64 19.19 14.96 -0.96
C GLY A 64 18.19 15.54 -1.96
N THR A 65 18.01 14.90 -3.12
CA THR A 65 16.97 15.24 -4.11
C THR A 65 15.66 14.54 -3.79
N TYR A 66 14.52 15.06 -4.24
CA TYR A 66 13.24 14.35 -4.09
C TYR A 66 13.30 12.99 -4.79
N ASN A 67 12.83 11.96 -4.08
CA ASN A 67 12.67 10.64 -4.69
C ASN A 67 11.54 10.65 -5.73
N GLU A 68 11.50 9.60 -6.56
CA GLU A 68 10.59 9.54 -7.70
C GLU A 68 9.11 9.68 -7.31
N MET A 69 8.70 9.02 -6.20
CA MET A 69 7.35 9.15 -5.68
C MET A 69 7.06 10.60 -5.28
N THR A 70 7.93 11.24 -4.51
CA THR A 70 7.74 12.63 -4.07
C THR A 70 7.64 13.59 -5.25
N ARG A 71 8.45 13.39 -6.29
CA ARG A 71 8.36 14.18 -7.52
C ARG A 71 6.98 14.06 -8.17
N ARG A 72 6.44 12.84 -8.29
CA ARG A 72 5.09 12.60 -8.85
C ARG A 72 3.96 13.20 -7.99
N TRP A 73 4.15 13.32 -6.68
CA TRP A 73 3.18 13.96 -5.79
C TRP A 73 3.23 15.49 -5.87
N VAL A 74 4.42 16.08 -5.97
CA VAL A 74 4.60 17.54 -6.04
C VAL A 74 4.21 18.06 -7.43
N GLU A 75 4.65 17.37 -8.48
CA GLU A 75 4.39 17.71 -9.88
C GLU A 75 3.80 16.48 -10.60
N PRO A 76 2.48 16.25 -10.46
CA PRO A 76 1.82 15.18 -11.20
C PRO A 76 1.87 15.43 -12.70
N GLU A 77 2.12 14.38 -13.49
CA GLU A 77 2.13 14.44 -14.96
C GLU A 77 0.71 14.55 -15.57
N TYR A 78 -0.31 14.67 -14.74
CA TYR A 78 -1.70 14.80 -15.14
C TYR A 78 -2.30 16.12 -14.63
N ALA A 79 -3.15 16.73 -15.46
CA ALA A 79 -3.97 17.86 -15.04
C ALA A 79 -5.25 17.33 -14.37
N MET A 80 -5.59 17.90 -13.23
CA MET A 80 -6.90 17.70 -12.60
C MET A 80 -7.77 18.92 -12.84
N GLU A 81 -9.06 18.69 -13.10
CA GLU A 81 -10.05 19.74 -13.26
C GLU A 81 -11.25 19.41 -12.38
N LEU A 82 -11.65 20.34 -11.52
CA LEU A 82 -12.85 20.20 -10.70
C LEU A 82 -14.03 20.84 -11.42
N ARG A 83 -15.06 20.05 -11.73
CA ARG A 83 -16.33 20.55 -12.29
C ARG A 83 -17.44 20.47 -11.26
N VAL A 84 -18.04 21.61 -10.94
CA VAL A 84 -19.11 21.72 -9.94
C VAL A 84 -20.42 22.08 -10.62
N TRP A 85 -21.46 21.29 -10.36
CA TRP A 85 -22.85 21.61 -10.71
C TRP A 85 -23.63 21.92 -9.44
N VAL A 86 -24.46 22.96 -9.50
CA VAL A 86 -25.30 23.40 -8.39
C VAL A 86 -26.76 23.26 -8.81
N VAL A 87 -27.56 22.63 -7.95
CA VAL A 87 -29.01 22.57 -8.14
C VAL A 87 -29.65 23.73 -7.38
N SER A 88 -30.35 24.59 -8.11
CA SER A 88 -30.99 25.80 -7.60
C SER A 88 -32.51 25.66 -7.68
N VAL A 89 -33.23 26.15 -6.66
CA VAL A 89 -34.70 26.17 -6.65
C VAL A 89 -35.21 27.40 -7.39
N ALA A 90 -36.04 27.20 -8.42
CA ALA A 90 -36.59 28.27 -9.26
C ALA A 90 -37.85 28.94 -8.67
N ASN A 91 -38.58 28.25 -7.78
CA ASN A 91 -39.80 28.75 -7.13
C ASN A 91 -39.69 28.80 -5.59
N PRO A 92 -38.67 29.44 -5.00
CA PRO A 92 -38.42 29.37 -3.56
C PRO A 92 -39.57 29.92 -2.71
N GLU A 93 -40.25 30.98 -3.17
CA GLU A 93 -41.35 31.59 -2.43
C GLU A 93 -42.56 30.65 -2.32
N ASP A 94 -42.93 29.96 -3.39
CA ASP A 94 -44.04 29.00 -3.39
C ASP A 94 -43.74 27.77 -2.53
N VAL A 95 -42.48 27.32 -2.52
CA VAL A 95 -42.05 26.20 -1.68
C VAL A 95 -42.17 26.57 -0.19
N VAL A 96 -41.67 27.76 0.19
CA VAL A 96 -41.62 28.20 1.59
C VAL A 96 -42.99 28.61 2.10
N GLN A 97 -43.76 29.38 1.32
CA GLN A 97 -45.01 29.97 1.78
C GLN A 97 -46.23 29.08 1.53
N ARG A 98 -46.21 28.26 0.47
CA ARG A 98 -47.37 27.49 0.01
C ARG A 98 -47.17 25.98 0.08
N GLY A 99 -45.99 25.51 0.49
CA GLY A 99 -45.66 24.08 0.56
C GLY A 99 -45.65 23.41 -0.81
N SER A 100 -45.46 24.17 -1.89
CA SER A 100 -45.42 23.64 -3.26
C SER A 100 -44.15 22.82 -3.50
N TYR A 101 -44.19 21.92 -4.49
CA TYR A 101 -43.01 21.17 -4.89
C TYR A 101 -41.93 22.10 -5.47
N PRO A 102 -40.64 21.89 -5.12
CA PRO A 102 -39.55 22.68 -5.66
C PRO A 102 -39.29 22.35 -7.13
N VAL A 103 -39.18 23.38 -7.95
CA VAL A 103 -38.72 23.32 -9.33
C VAL A 103 -37.21 23.49 -9.31
N LEU A 104 -36.49 22.43 -9.69
CA LEU A 104 -35.03 22.40 -9.63
C LEU A 104 -34.42 22.76 -10.99
N VAL A 105 -33.40 23.62 -10.98
CA VAL A 105 -32.65 24.03 -12.16
C VAL A 105 -31.17 23.83 -11.88
N GLU A 106 -30.51 23.07 -12.76
CA GLU A 106 -29.08 22.87 -12.71
C GLU A 106 -28.33 24.10 -13.22
N LYS A 107 -27.24 24.47 -12.54
CA LYS A 107 -26.33 25.55 -12.90
C LYS A 107 -24.89 25.03 -12.89
N GLY A 108 -24.15 25.27 -13.97
CA GLY A 108 -22.76 24.86 -14.11
C GLY A 108 -22.42 24.35 -15.51
N PRO A 109 -21.24 23.71 -15.68
CA PRO A 109 -20.22 23.49 -14.64
C PRO A 109 -19.46 24.78 -14.28
N TYR A 110 -19.15 24.94 -12.99
CA TYR A 110 -18.12 25.86 -12.52
C TYR A 110 -16.79 25.08 -12.46
N ILE A 111 -15.78 25.57 -13.17
CA ILE A 111 -14.52 24.85 -13.40
C ILE A 111 -13.40 25.51 -12.58
N TYR A 112 -12.63 24.70 -11.84
CA TYR A 112 -11.46 25.09 -11.04
C TYR A 112 -10.25 24.19 -11.32
#